data_AF-R5C9L9-F1
#
_entry.id   AF-R5C9L9-F1
#
_cell.length_a   1.000
_cell.length_b   1.000
_cell.length_c   1.000
_cell.angle_alpha   90.00
_cell.angle_beta   90.00
_cell.angle_gamma   90.00
#
_symmetry.space_group_name_H-M   'P 1'
#
loop_
_entity.id
_entity.type
_entity.pdbx_description
1 polymer ?
#
loop_
_entity_poly.entity_id
_entity_poly.type
_entity_poly.pdbx_seq_one_letter_code
_entity_poly.pdbx_strand_id
1 'polypeptide(L)'
;MTIEEILAGESKNVEFKVQRPKDSSKYMKTVVAFSNGEGGRIVFGVDDSSREVVGIPKEIVFSEIDAITTAISDCCEPVVIPDVI
;
A
#
# COMPACT_ATOMS: atom_id res chain seq x y z
N MET A 1 10.28 -4.81 7.03
CA MET A 1 10.58 -5.36 5.70
C MET A 1 12.08 -5.34 5.51
N THR A 2 12.69 -6.44 5.08
CA THR A 2 14.13 -6.50 4.77
C THR A 2 14.37 -6.21 3.29
N ILE A 3 15.57 -5.75 2.93
CA ILE A 3 15.97 -5.50 1.53
C ILE A 3 15.79 -6.76 0.66
N GLU A 4 15.95 -7.94 1.24
CA GLU A 4 15.76 -9.22 0.55
C GLU A 4 14.32 -9.45 0.08
N GLU A 5 13.32 -9.01 0.85
CA GLU A 5 11.90 -9.09 0.44
C GLU A 5 11.57 -8.10 -0.67
N ILE A 6 12.20 -6.92 -0.68
CA ILE A 6 12.05 -5.95 -1.77
C ILE A 6 12.68 -6.50 -3.06
N LEU A 7 13.84 -7.15 -2.95
CA LEU A 7 14.51 -7.81 -4.07
C LEU A 7 13.74 -9.03 -4.59
N ALA A 8 13.04 -9.75 -3.70
CA ALA A 8 12.18 -10.89 -4.05
C ALA A 8 10.99 -10.48 -4.95
N GLY A 9 10.62 -9.20 -4.95
CA GLY A 9 9.62 -8.61 -5.85
C GLY A 9 8.18 -8.75 -5.34
N GLU A 10 7.24 -8.18 -6.09
CA GLU A 10 5.81 -8.29 -5.76
C GLU A 10 5.39 -9.74 -5.61
N SER A 11 4.54 -10.00 -4.64
CA SER A 11 3.97 -11.31 -4.36
C SER A 11 2.46 -11.21 -4.27
N LYS A 12 1.78 -12.36 -4.29
CA LYS A 12 0.32 -12.41 -4.15
C LYS A 12 -0.26 -11.67 -2.93
N ASN A 13 0.57 -11.42 -1.91
CA ASN A 13 0.19 -10.73 -0.67
C ASN A 13 1.03 -9.46 -0.42
N VAL A 14 1.88 -9.03 -1.38
CA VAL A 14 2.75 -7.85 -1.25
C VAL A 14 2.72 -7.06 -2.56
N GLU A 15 2.20 -5.84 -2.51
CA GLU A 15 2.12 -4.92 -3.66
C GLU A 15 3.01 -3.70 -3.42
N PHE A 16 3.85 -3.36 -4.40
CA PHE A 16 4.78 -2.24 -4.36
C PHE A 16 4.25 -1.08 -5.18
N LYS A 17 4.26 0.13 -4.59
CA LYS A 17 3.96 1.36 -5.31
C LYS A 17 4.97 2.44 -4.99
N VAL A 18 5.35 3.21 -6.00
CA VAL A 18 6.22 4.39 -5.81
C VAL A 18 5.53 5.42 -4.92
N GLN A 19 4.26 5.68 -5.19
CA GLN A 19 3.44 6.68 -4.51
C GLN A 19 1.97 6.29 -4.59
N ARG A 20 1.13 6.89 -3.74
CA ARG A 20 -0.31 6.70 -3.83
C ARG A 20 -0.81 7.17 -5.20
N PRO A 21 -1.45 6.30 -6.00
CA PRO A 21 -2.03 6.74 -7.26
C PRO A 21 -3.18 7.72 -6.98
N LYS A 22 -3.34 8.71 -7.85
CA LYS A 22 -4.44 9.69 -7.75
C LYS A 22 -5.81 9.00 -7.76
N ASP A 23 -5.92 7.89 -8.48
CA ASP A 23 -7.07 7.01 -8.45
C ASP A 23 -7.04 6.11 -7.21
N SER A 24 -7.88 6.43 -6.22
CA SER A 24 -8.07 5.62 -5.02
C SER A 24 -8.58 4.21 -5.34
N SER A 25 -9.40 4.09 -6.38
CA SER A 25 -9.95 2.81 -6.85
C SER A 25 -8.89 1.76 -7.20
N LYS A 26 -7.69 2.17 -7.63
CA LYS A 26 -6.63 1.24 -8.01
C LYS A 26 -6.08 0.46 -6.83
N TYR A 27 -5.72 1.14 -5.74
CA TYR A 27 -5.24 0.46 -4.54
C TYR A 27 -6.39 -0.08 -3.68
N MET A 28 -7.60 0.51 -3.77
CA MET A 28 -8.77 0.01 -3.06
C MET A 28 -9.12 -1.42 -3.47
N LYS A 29 -9.03 -1.75 -4.77
CA LYS A 29 -9.22 -3.12 -5.25
C LYS A 29 -8.24 -4.09 -4.59
N THR A 30 -6.97 -3.69 -4.47
CA THR A 30 -5.94 -4.50 -3.79
C THR A 30 -6.26 -4.65 -2.31
N VAL A 31 -6.65 -3.57 -1.62
CA VAL A 31 -7.04 -3.61 -0.19
C VAL A 31 -8.21 -4.58 0.03
N VAL A 32 -9.25 -4.49 -0.81
CA VAL A 32 -10.41 -5.38 -0.74
C VAL A 32 -10.02 -6.83 -1.07
N ALA A 33 -9.18 -7.05 -2.07
CA ALA A 33 -8.68 -8.37 -2.43
C ALA A 33 -7.87 -9.00 -1.28
N PHE A 34 -7.00 -8.24 -0.63
CA PHE A 34 -6.25 -8.68 0.54
C PHE A 34 -7.16 -8.95 1.73
N SER A 35 -8.14 -8.08 1.98
CA SER A 35 -9.11 -8.25 3.07
C SER A 35 -9.98 -9.49 2.89
N ASN A 36 -10.33 -9.84 1.64
CA ASN A 36 -11.09 -11.05 1.30
C ASN A 36 -10.22 -12.31 1.18
N GLY A 37 -8.89 -12.16 1.10
CA GLY A 37 -7.93 -13.24 0.91
C GLY A 37 -7.25 -13.66 2.22
N GLU A 38 -5.96 -13.96 2.15
CA GLU A 38 -5.12 -14.29 3.32
C GLU A 38 -4.53 -13.04 4.02
N GLY A 39 -5.04 -11.85 3.70
CA GLY A 39 -4.39 -10.58 4.06
C GLY A 39 -3.22 -10.24 3.12
N GLY A 40 -2.70 -9.03 3.27
CA GLY A 40 -1.57 -8.56 2.46
C GLY A 40 -1.03 -7.22 2.93
N ARG A 41 0.06 -6.79 2.31
CA ARG A 41 0.75 -5.54 2.62
C ARG A 41 0.95 -4.74 1.35
N ILE A 42 0.67 -3.45 1.42
CA ILE A 42 0.99 -2.51 0.34
C ILE A 42 2.14 -1.65 0.83
N VAL A 43 3.19 -1.61 0.04
CA VAL A 43 4.42 -0.90 0.39
C VAL A 43 4.58 0.26 -0.56
N PHE A 44 4.47 1.46 0.01
CA PHE A 44 4.64 2.70 -0.75
C PHE A 44 6.08 3.21 -0.63
N GLY A 45 6.60 3.83 -1.69
CA GLY A 45 7.99 4.29 -1.77
C GLY A 45 8.96 3.28 -2.37
N VAL A 46 8.47 2.29 -3.12
CA VAL A 46 9.29 1.31 -3.86
C VAL A 46 8.86 1.29 -5.32
N ASP A 47 9.82 1.40 -6.23
CA ASP A 47 9.59 1.25 -7.66
C ASP A 47 9.57 -0.22 -8.05
N ASP A 48 8.46 -0.69 -8.63
CA ASP A 48 8.32 -2.10 -9.04
C ASP A 48 9.24 -2.46 -10.23
N SER A 49 9.50 -1.50 -11.11
CA SER A 49 10.32 -1.73 -12.32
C SER A 49 11.81 -1.75 -12.00
N SER A 50 12.30 -0.81 -11.19
CA SER A 50 13.73 -0.77 -10.81
C SER A 50 14.05 -1.50 -9.51
N ARG A 51 13.03 -1.86 -8.70
CA ARG A 51 13.15 -2.40 -7.33
C ARG A 51 13.93 -1.47 -6.41
N GLU A 52 13.97 -0.18 -6.74
CA GLU A 52 14.64 0.83 -5.95
C GLU A 52 13.69 1.43 -4.91
N VAL A 53 14.23 1.65 -3.71
CA VAL A 53 13.52 2.34 -2.64
C VAL A 53 13.66 3.83 -2.89
N VAL A 54 12.65 4.40 -3.57
CA VAL A 54 12.51 5.86 -3.76
C VAL A 54 12.17 6.56 -2.44
N GLY A 55 11.52 5.85 -1.53
CA GLY A 55 11.08 6.38 -0.24
C GLY A 55 9.93 7.38 -0.37
N ILE A 56 9.35 7.76 0.76
CA ILE A 56 8.33 8.82 0.84
C ILE A 56 8.86 9.97 1.70
N PRO A 57 8.76 11.23 1.24
CA PRO A 57 9.12 12.39 2.04
C PRO A 57 8.34 12.42 3.36
N LYS A 58 9.04 12.54 4.50
CA LYS A 58 8.41 12.57 5.84
C LYS A 58 7.31 13.64 5.98
N GLU A 59 7.43 14.74 5.24
CA GLU A 59 6.45 15.82 5.20
C GLU A 59 5.08 15.40 4.64
N ILE A 60 5.05 14.45 3.71
CA ILE A 60 3.80 13.91 3.13
C ILE A 60 3.41 12.56 3.73
N VAL A 61 4.31 11.84 4.43
CA VAL A 61 4.02 10.52 5.01
C VAL A 61 2.74 10.54 5.83
N PHE A 62 2.58 11.50 6.76
CA PHE A 62 1.36 11.57 7.58
C PHE A 62 0.10 11.84 6.75
N SER A 63 0.20 12.74 5.76
CA SER A 63 -0.91 13.05 4.86
C SER A 63 -1.33 11.83 4.03
N GLU A 64 -0.36 11.04 3.55
CA GLU A 64 -0.62 9.82 2.81
C GLU A 64 -1.26 8.75 3.69
N ILE A 65 -0.80 8.56 4.93
CA ILE A 65 -1.40 7.64 5.89
C ILE A 65 -2.86 8.00 6.14
N ASP A 66 -3.14 9.29 6.38
CA ASP A 66 -4.48 9.77 6.68
C ASP A 66 -5.41 9.63 5.46
N ALA A 67 -4.90 9.96 4.27
CA ALA A 67 -5.62 9.81 3.01
C ALA A 67 -5.94 8.34 2.69
N ILE A 68 -5.01 7.42 2.92
CA ILE A 68 -5.22 5.98 2.72
C ILE A 68 -6.25 5.46 3.71
N THR A 69 -6.10 5.78 4.99
CA THR A 69 -7.00 5.30 6.05
C THR A 69 -8.43 5.82 5.83
N THR A 70 -8.56 7.10 5.49
CA THR A 70 -9.84 7.72 5.14
C THR A 70 -10.47 7.04 3.94
N ALA A 71 -9.71 6.86 2.85
CA ALA A 71 -10.23 6.22 1.65
C ALA A 71 -10.69 4.78 1.90
N ILE A 72 -9.94 4.01 2.70
CA ILE A 72 -10.31 2.63 3.06
C ILE A 72 -11.59 2.63 3.89
N SER A 73 -11.69 3.51 4.87
CA SER A 73 -12.88 3.66 5.71
C SER A 73 -14.12 4.10 4.92
N ASP A 74 -13.95 4.97 3.91
CA ASP A 74 -15.05 5.48 3.09
C ASP A 74 -15.50 4.49 2.01
N CYS A 75 -14.59 3.63 1.52
CA CYS A 75 -14.86 2.75 0.38
C CYS A 75 -15.20 1.30 0.76
N CYS A 76 -14.93 0.87 2.00
CA CYS A 76 -15.14 -0.52 2.42
C CYS A 76 -16.18 -0.61 3.53
N GLU A 77 -17.17 -1.49 3.33
CA GLU A 77 -18.16 -1.83 4.35
C GLU A 77 -18.26 -3.36 4.45
N PRO A 78 -17.97 -3.98 5.62
CA PRO A 78 -17.59 -3.40 6.91
C PRO A 78 -16.21 -2.70 6.91
N VAL A 79 -16.01 -1.78 7.86
CA VAL A 79 -14.78 -0.97 7.95
C VAL A 79 -13.54 -1.85 8.05
N VAL A 80 -12.61 -1.67 7.12
CA VAL A 80 -11.30 -2.31 7.14
C VAL A 80 -10.33 -1.42 7.92
N ILE A 81 -9.71 -1.95 8.97
CA ILE A 81 -8.70 -1.23 9.75
C ILE A 81 -7.31 -1.61 9.20
N PRO A 82 -6.62 -0.72 8.47
CA PRO A 82 -5.27 -0.98 8.02
C PRO A 82 -4.29 -0.90 9.21
N ASP A 83 -3.31 -1.79 9.25
CA ASP A 83 -2.15 -1.68 10.14
C ASP A 83 -1.03 -0.95 9.39
N VAL A 84 -0.74 0.28 9.81
CA VAL A 84 0.21 1.18 9.15
C VAL A 84 1.41 1.38 10.05
N ILE A 85 2.59 0.94 9.59
CA ILE A 85 3.86 0.91 10.32
C ILE A 85 4.95 1.74 9.65
#